data_AF-A0A556AZ33-F1
#
_entry.id   AF-A0A556AZ33-F1
#
_cell.length_a   1.000
_cell.length_b   1.000
_cell.length_c   1.000
_cell.angle_alpha   90.00
_cell.angle_beta   90.00
_cell.angle_gamma   90.00
#
_symmetry.space_group_name_H-M   'P 1'
#
loop_
_entity.id
_entity.type
_entity.pdbx_description
1 polymer ?
#
loop_
_entity_poly.entity_id
_entity_poly.type
_entity_poly.pdbx_seq_one_letter_code
_entity_poly.pdbx_strand_id
1 'polypeptide(L)'
;PKTKLQLNIGKLGFTEGKLKQVRVIPKYNEYVVELVIDVPSEQQMIEENARYMSIDLGIDNLATIVTNTGMKPVLVKGKHVKSINQYYNKMKSHFTS
;
A
#
# COMPACT_ATOMS: atom_id res chain seq x y z
N PRO A 1 -10.13 -9.89 28.06
CA PRO A 1 -10.98 -9.80 26.85
C PRO A 1 -12.45 -9.39 27.09
N LYS A 2 -12.76 -8.69 28.20
CA LYS A 2 -14.11 -8.20 28.55
C LYS A 2 -14.01 -6.87 29.33
N THR A 3 -13.27 -5.91 28.79
CA THR A 3 -13.18 -4.58 29.40
C THR A 3 -14.38 -3.74 28.96
N LYS A 4 -14.92 -2.92 29.85
CA LYS A 4 -16.01 -1.97 29.53
C LYS A 4 -15.53 -0.76 28.73
N LEU A 5 -14.21 -0.58 28.59
CA LEU A 5 -13.63 0.52 27.83
C LEU A 5 -13.90 0.31 26.35
N GLN A 6 -14.58 1.27 25.75
CA GLN A 6 -14.85 1.34 24.33
C GLN A 6 -13.97 2.43 23.72
N LEU A 7 -13.29 2.11 22.63
CA LEU A 7 -12.58 3.11 21.83
C LEU A 7 -13.57 3.72 20.84
N ASN A 8 -13.88 5.00 20.99
CA ASN A 8 -14.71 5.71 20.01
C ASN A 8 -13.85 6.05 18.78
N ILE A 9 -14.12 5.39 17.67
CA ILE A 9 -13.41 5.55 16.40
C ILE A 9 -14.04 6.61 15.48
N GLY A 10 -15.06 7.34 15.93
CA GLY A 10 -15.71 8.40 15.17
C GLY A 10 -16.24 7.95 13.80
N LYS A 11 -16.18 8.84 12.81
CA LYS A 11 -16.62 8.56 11.42
C LYS A 11 -15.65 7.66 10.64
N LEU A 12 -14.49 7.27 11.19
CA LEU A 12 -13.55 6.39 10.49
C LEU A 12 -14.12 4.99 10.23
N GLY A 13 -15.11 4.55 11.03
CA GLY A 13 -15.80 3.28 10.81
C GLY A 13 -16.92 3.34 9.76
N PHE A 14 -17.20 4.51 9.18
CA PHE A 14 -18.23 4.67 8.16
C PHE A 14 -17.62 4.50 6.77
N THR A 15 -17.64 3.27 6.29
CA THR A 15 -17.11 2.90 4.97
C THR A 15 -18.14 2.01 4.28
N GLU A 16 -18.17 2.00 2.95
CA GLU A 16 -19.10 1.19 2.13
C GLU A 16 -18.84 -0.34 2.18
N GLY A 17 -18.07 -0.82 3.16
CA GLY A 17 -17.64 -2.20 3.28
C GLY A 17 -17.99 -2.86 4.61
N LYS A 18 -17.83 -4.19 4.65
CA LYS A 18 -18.07 -5.01 5.86
C LYS A 18 -16.80 -5.10 6.69
N LEU A 19 -16.86 -4.67 7.96
CA LEU A 19 -15.77 -4.89 8.92
C LEU A 19 -15.46 -6.38 9.06
N LYS A 20 -14.20 -6.77 8.84
CA LYS A 20 -13.71 -8.15 8.96
C LYS A 20 -12.89 -8.38 10.22
N GLN A 21 -12.02 -7.43 10.55
CA GLN A 21 -11.06 -7.60 11.63
C GLN A 21 -10.70 -6.23 12.22
N VAL A 22 -10.52 -6.21 13.54
CA VAL A 22 -9.84 -5.11 14.23
C VAL A 22 -8.51 -5.66 14.75
N ARG A 23 -7.39 -5.02 14.40
CA ARG A 23 -6.06 -5.41 14.87
C ARG A 23 -5.55 -4.35 15.84
N VAL A 24 -5.01 -4.78 16.97
CA VAL A 24 -4.33 -3.91 17.92
C VAL A 24 -2.86 -4.31 17.92
N ILE A 25 -2.02 -3.47 17.31
CA ILE A 25 -0.60 -3.76 17.12
C ILE A 25 0.20 -2.91 18.12
N PRO A 26 0.92 -3.52 19.08
CA PRO A 26 1.80 -2.77 19.94
C PRO A 26 2.96 -2.18 19.13
N LYS A 27 3.22 -0.89 19.33
CA LYS A 27 4.40 -0.16 18.83
C LYS A 27 5.11 0.50 20.01
N TYR A 28 6.26 1.11 19.76
CA TYR A 28 6.99 1.78 20.83
C TYR A 28 6.16 2.93 21.41
N ASN A 29 5.79 2.82 22.69
CA ASN A 29 5.01 3.79 23.45
C ASN A 29 3.58 4.08 22.93
N GLU A 30 3.05 3.25 22.02
CA GLU A 30 1.71 3.42 21.47
C GLU A 30 1.11 2.09 20.97
N TYR A 31 -0.18 2.09 20.69
CA TYR A 31 -0.86 1.01 19.99
C TYR A 31 -1.47 1.53 18.69
N VAL A 32 -1.23 0.81 17.60
CA VAL A 32 -1.89 1.08 16.32
C VAL A 32 -3.13 0.20 16.22
N VAL A 33 -4.28 0.82 16.01
CA VAL A 33 -5.55 0.12 15.80
C VAL A 33 -5.89 0.15 14.31
N GLU A 34 -5.83 -1.01 13.65
CA GLU A 34 -6.17 -1.16 12.24
C GLU A 34 -7.60 -1.73 12.09
N LEU A 35 -8.39 -1.14 11.19
CA LEU A 35 -9.71 -1.64 10.80
C LEU A 35 -9.59 -2.28 9.41
N VAL A 36 -9.76 -3.60 9.34
CA VAL A 36 -9.76 -4.34 8.07
C VAL A 36 -11.20 -4.44 7.59
N ILE A 37 -11.46 -3.81 6.45
CA ILE A 37 -12.79 -3.67 5.88
C ILE A 37 -12.77 -4.31 4.49
N ASP A 38 -13.76 -5.17 4.26
CA ASP A 38 -14.01 -5.77 2.96
C ASP A 38 -14.91 -4.85 2.16
N VAL A 39 -14.32 -4.20 1.17
CA VAL A 39 -15.01 -3.29 0.27
C VAL A 39 -15.40 -4.08 -0.97
N PRO A 40 -16.69 -4.15 -1.34
CA PRO A 40 -17.10 -4.78 -2.59
C PRO A 40 -16.36 -4.14 -3.75
N SER A 41 -15.54 -4.91 -4.46
CA SER A 41 -14.98 -4.44 -5.73
C SER A 41 -16.01 -4.71 -6.82
N GLU A 42 -16.61 -3.66 -7.37
CA GLU A 42 -17.28 -3.80 -8.65
C GLU A 42 -16.18 -4.03 -9.70
N GLN A 43 -16.04 -5.28 -10.15
CA GLN A 43 -15.30 -5.54 -11.37
C GLN A 43 -16.13 -4.94 -12.50
N GLN A 44 -15.77 -3.74 -12.95
CA GLN A 44 -16.26 -3.26 -14.23
C GLN A 44 -15.85 -4.29 -15.28
N MET A 45 -16.82 -4.83 -16.01
CA MET A 45 -16.52 -5.54 -17.24
C MET A 45 -15.92 -4.52 -18.19
N ILE A 46 -14.60 -4.55 -18.32
CA ILE A 46 -13.89 -3.76 -19.31
C ILE A 46 -14.19 -4.41 -20.66
N GLU A 47 -14.74 -3.65 -21.60
CA GLU A 47 -14.86 -4.10 -22.98
C GLU A 47 -13.46 -4.37 -23.55
N GLU A 48 -13.27 -5.56 -24.12
CA GLU A 48 -12.01 -5.91 -24.79
C GLU A 48 -11.79 -4.97 -25.97
N ASN A 49 -10.72 -4.18 -25.91
CA ASN A 49 -10.39 -3.18 -26.93
C ASN A 49 -9.01 -3.41 -27.57
N ALA A 50 -8.39 -4.57 -27.33
CA ALA A 50 -7.08 -4.97 -27.83
C ALA A 50 -5.93 -4.01 -27.48
N ARG A 51 -6.10 -3.16 -26.44
CA ARG A 51 -5.05 -2.28 -25.92
C ARG A 51 -4.48 -2.87 -24.64
N TYR A 52 -3.20 -3.21 -24.69
CA TYR A 52 -2.50 -3.84 -23.57
C TYR A 52 -1.38 -2.94 -23.06
N MET A 53 -1.22 -2.91 -21.74
CA MET A 53 -0.13 -2.24 -21.04
C MET A 53 0.58 -3.27 -20.17
N SER A 54 1.91 -3.31 -20.23
CA SER A 54 2.74 -4.10 -19.33
C SER A 54 3.54 -3.17 -18.43
N ILE A 55 3.62 -3.53 -17.15
CA ILE A 55 4.37 -2.81 -16.14
C ILE A 55 5.38 -3.79 -15.53
N ASP A 56 6.66 -3.50 -15.69
CA ASP A 56 7.74 -4.23 -15.04
C ASP A 56 8.31 -3.38 -13.89
N LEU A 57 8.27 -3.90 -12.67
CA LEU A 57 8.70 -3.18 -11.46
C LEU A 57 10.16 -3.47 -11.15
N GLY A 58 10.95 -2.43 -10.86
CA GLY A 58 12.37 -2.53 -10.59
C GLY A 58 12.88 -1.56 -9.52
N ILE A 59 14.18 -1.59 -9.24
CA ILE A 59 14.80 -0.73 -8.21
C ILE A 59 15.36 0.57 -8.81
N ASP A 60 16.06 0.49 -9.94
CA ASP A 60 16.65 1.66 -10.58
C ASP A 60 15.62 2.41 -11.45
N ASN A 61 14.85 1.64 -12.22
CA ASN A 61 13.58 2.06 -12.81
C ASN A 61 12.47 1.44 -11.95
N LEU A 62 11.76 2.26 -11.17
CA LEU A 62 10.67 1.82 -10.31
C LEU A 62 9.59 1.08 -11.11
N ALA A 63 9.29 1.61 -12.29
CA ALA A 63 8.38 0.99 -13.24
C ALA A 63 8.87 1.27 -14.66
N THR A 64 8.90 0.22 -15.48
CA THR A 64 9.01 0.29 -16.93
C THR A 64 7.63 0.00 -17.50
N ILE A 65 7.05 0.97 -18.21
CA ILE A 65 5.70 0.87 -18.74
C ILE A 65 5.77 0.86 -20.26
N VAL A 66 5.19 -0.18 -20.86
CA VAL A 66 5.10 -0.35 -22.32
C VAL A 66 3.66 -0.64 -22.74
N THR A 67 3.31 -0.25 -23.97
CA THR A 67 1.97 -0.45 -24.53
C THR A 67 2.07 -0.97 -25.95
N ASN A 68 1.05 -1.67 -26.43
CA ASN A 68 0.94 -2.09 -27.83
C ASN A 68 0.34 -1.00 -28.75
N THR A 69 0.08 0.21 -28.22
CA THR A 69 -0.57 1.32 -28.94
C THR A 69 0.43 2.25 -29.63
N GLY A 70 1.72 1.91 -29.63
CA GLY A 70 2.79 2.73 -30.22
C GLY A 70 3.19 3.95 -29.38
N MET A 71 2.69 4.07 -28.15
CA MET A 71 3.14 5.12 -27.22
C MET A 71 4.61 4.89 -26.82
N LYS A 72 5.33 5.98 -26.58
CA LYS A 72 6.71 5.90 -26.08
C LYS A 72 6.75 5.20 -24.72
N PRO A 73 7.66 4.24 -24.51
CA PRO A 73 7.87 3.63 -23.20
C PRO A 73 8.11 4.68 -22.11
N VAL A 74 7.55 4.47 -20.92
CA VAL A 74 7.72 5.36 -19.77
C VAL A 74 8.59 4.68 -18.72
N LEU A 75 9.61 5.39 -18.25
CA LEU A 75 10.48 4.97 -17.15
C LEU A 75 10.21 5.85 -15.93
N VAL A 76 9.72 5.22 -14.85
CA VAL A 76 9.60 5.87 -13.56
C VAL A 76 10.90 5.66 -12.78
N LYS A 77 11.54 6.73 -12.33
CA LYS A 77 12.84 6.65 -11.65
C LYS A 77 12.70 6.08 -10.23
N GLY A 78 13.40 5.00 -9.92
CA GLY A 78 13.38 4.36 -8.59
C GLY A 78 14.53 4.77 -7.66
N LYS A 79 15.56 5.43 -8.19
CA LYS A 79 16.77 5.79 -7.42
C LYS A 79 16.50 6.60 -6.13
N HIS A 80 15.44 7.42 -6.10
CA HIS A 80 15.07 8.17 -4.90
C HIS A 80 14.57 7.25 -3.77
N VAL A 81 13.76 6.25 -4.10
CA VAL A 81 13.32 5.23 -3.14
C VAL A 81 14.51 4.41 -2.63
N LYS A 82 15.43 4.04 -3.53
CA LYS A 82 16.68 3.35 -3.18
C LYS A 82 17.53 4.14 -2.18
N SER A 83 17.69 5.45 -2.37
CA SER A 83 18.46 6.30 -1.44
C SER A 83 17.82 6.39 -0.05
N ILE A 84 16.48 6.49 0.02
CA ILE A 84 15.77 6.51 1.30
C ILE A 84 15.95 5.17 2.02
N ASN A 85 15.79 4.05 1.31
CA ASN A 85 15.97 2.72 1.89
C ASN A 85 17.41 2.49 2.38
N GLN A 86 18.42 2.98 1.64
CA GLN A 86 19.81 2.90 2.07
C GLN A 86 20.05 3.69 3.36
N TYR A 87 19.51 4.92 3.46
CA TYR A 87 19.62 5.73 4.67
C TYR A 87 18.94 5.05 5.86
N TYR A 88 17.74 4.53 5.67
CA TYR A 88 17.03 3.76 6.69
C TYR A 88 17.86 2.56 7.19
N ASN A 89 18.45 1.77 6.27
CA ASN A 89 19.28 0.64 6.65
C ASN A 89 20.52 1.05 7.47
N LYS A 90 21.14 2.20 7.16
CA LYS A 90 22.24 2.75 7.96
C LYS A 90 21.80 3.14 9.38
N MET A 91 20.65 3.78 9.51
CA MET A 91 20.11 4.12 10.84
C MET A 91 19.77 2.87 11.63
N LYS A 92 19.09 1.91 10.98
CA LYS A 92 18.74 0.64 11.62
C LYS A 92 19.99 -0.07 12.14
N SER A 93 21.03 -0.24 11.32
CA SER A 93 22.27 -0.87 11.79
C SER A 93 22.88 -0.14 12.98
N HIS A 94 22.83 1.19 13.01
CA HIS A 94 23.36 1.97 14.15
C HIS A 94 22.61 1.71 15.47
N PHE A 95 21.29 1.52 15.44
CA PHE A 95 20.46 1.34 16.64
C PHE A 95 20.16 -0.11 17.01
N THR A 96 20.49 -1.08 16.16
CA THR A 96 20.25 -2.52 16.42
C THR A 96 21.51 -3.38 16.37
N SER A 97 22.70 -2.78 16.23
CA SER A 97 23.98 -3.45 16.47
C SER A 97 24.35 -3.52 17.94
#